data_AF-A0A345VHI3-F1
#
_entry.id   AF-A0A345VHI3-F1
#
_cell.length_a   1.000
_cell.length_b   1.000
_cell.length_c   1.000
_cell.angle_alpha   90.00
_cell.angle_beta   90.00
_cell.angle_gamma   90.00
#
_symmetry.space_group_name_H-M   'P 1'
#
loop_
_entity.id
_entity.type
_entity.pdbx_description
1 polymer ?
#
loop_
_entity_poly.entity_id
_entity_poly.type
_entity_poly.pdbx_seq_one_letter_code
_entity_poly.pdbx_strand_id
1 'polypeptide(L)'
;MIKEHLFEIIMFFLGLFPSLIVFLYKKYIEKSKLFTFQNMITKEYINPLKVSLERMDGDQRNNTVDLINRTVHRLSFLLENELPYLNNVNQFEYIRTVNYVLEHCKRIKESLLKYSYHSMSSEGEEYDEELEKNRNQALLEIKHLENNLKNYALMKIDI
;
A
#
# COMPACT_ATOMS: atom_id res chain seq x y z
N MET A 1 9.98 -28.45 51.41
CA MET A 1 10.84 -28.52 50.21
C MET A 1 10.10 -28.43 48.88
N ILE A 2 9.48 -29.49 48.34
CA ILE A 2 8.88 -29.43 46.97
C ILE A 2 7.79 -28.36 46.84
N LYS A 3 6.94 -28.19 47.87
CA LYS A 3 5.88 -27.16 47.89
C LYS A 3 6.41 -25.73 48.00
N GLU A 4 7.56 -25.52 48.63
CA GLU A 4 8.18 -24.20 48.78
C GLU A 4 8.79 -23.75 47.45
N HIS A 5 9.49 -24.64 46.75
CA HIS A 5 10.00 -24.35 45.40
C HIS A 5 8.87 -24.14 44.38
N LEU A 6 7.75 -24.85 44.51
CA LEU A 6 6.57 -24.62 43.68
C LEU A 6 5.98 -23.21 43.91
N PHE A 7 5.92 -22.77 45.17
CA PHE A 7 5.45 -21.44 45.55
C PHE A 7 6.37 -20.33 45.03
N GLU A 8 7.69 -20.50 45.13
CA GLU A 8 8.69 -19.59 44.58
C GLU A 8 8.57 -19.43 43.06
N ILE A 9 8.36 -20.53 42.34
CA ILE A 9 8.15 -20.52 40.88
C ILE A 9 6.87 -19.75 40.52
N ILE A 10 5.77 -19.97 41.24
CA ILE A 10 4.50 -19.26 40.99
C ILE A 10 4.64 -17.76 41.23
N MET A 11 5.29 -17.36 42.32
CA MET A 11 5.52 -15.95 42.64
C MET A 11 6.43 -15.26 41.61
N PHE A 12 7.44 -15.98 41.10
CA PHE A 12 8.29 -15.50 40.02
C PHE A 12 7.50 -15.23 38.73
N PHE A 13 6.64 -16.15 38.30
CA PHE A 13 5.79 -15.94 37.13
C PHE A 13 4.76 -14.84 37.33
N LEU A 14 4.16 -14.71 38.52
CA LEU A 14 3.25 -13.62 38.85
C LEU A 14 3.93 -12.24 38.80
N GLY A 15 5.21 -12.15 39.15
CA GLY A 15 5.99 -10.93 39.03
C GLY A 15 6.31 -10.55 37.57
N LEU A 16 6.50 -11.54 36.69
CA LEU A 16 6.78 -11.32 35.26
C LEU A 16 5.52 -11.13 34.40
N PHE A 17 4.36 -11.58 34.88
CA PHE A 17 3.12 -11.55 34.11
C PHE A 17 2.67 -10.13 33.70
N PRO A 18 2.70 -9.11 34.58
CA PRO A 18 2.30 -7.75 34.20
C PRO A 18 3.16 -7.14 33.10
N SER A 19 4.49 -7.34 33.14
CA SER A 19 5.40 -6.80 32.12
C SER A 19 5.20 -7.49 30.77
N LEU A 20 4.95 -8.80 30.77
CA LEU A 20 4.61 -9.55 29.56
C LEU A 20 3.30 -9.06 28.94
N ILE A 21 2.26 -8.82 29.73
CA ILE A 21 0.98 -8.29 29.23
C ILE A 21 1.19 -6.92 28.58
N VAL A 22 1.91 -6.00 29.24
CA VAL A 22 2.18 -4.66 28.69
C VAL A 22 2.97 -4.76 27.39
N PHE A 23 3.96 -5.66 27.32
CA PHE A 23 4.72 -5.91 26.10
C PHE A 23 3.84 -6.41 24.94
N LEU A 24 3.00 -7.41 25.20
CA LEU A 24 2.07 -7.95 24.20
C LEU A 24 1.07 -6.89 23.74
N TYR A 25 0.55 -6.09 24.67
CA TYR A 25 -0.39 -5.01 24.37
C TYR A 25 0.24 -3.93 23.49
N LYS A 26 1.47 -3.48 23.80
CA LYS A 26 2.21 -2.51 22.97
C LYS A 26 2.41 -3.04 21.56
N LYS A 27 2.90 -4.27 21.43
CA LYS A 27 3.13 -4.93 20.14
C LYS A 27 1.83 -5.07 19.32
N TYR A 28 0.72 -5.35 19.98
CA TYR A 28 -0.59 -5.41 19.34
C TYR A 28 -1.04 -4.04 18.82
N ILE A 29 -0.93 -2.98 19.63
CA ILE A 29 -1.26 -1.61 19.21
C ILE A 29 -0.42 -1.18 18.01
N GLU A 30 0.89 -1.42 18.04
CA GLU A 30 1.81 -1.07 16.95
C GLU A 30 1.37 -1.73 15.64
N LYS A 31 1.08 -3.04 15.68
CA LYS A 31 0.60 -3.77 14.50
C LYS A 31 -0.75 -3.24 14.01
N SER A 32 -1.66 -2.90 14.94
CA SER A 32 -2.96 -2.32 14.62
C SER A 32 -2.83 -0.97 13.90
N LYS A 33 -1.95 -0.08 14.38
CA LYS A 33 -1.69 1.21 13.75
C LYS A 33 -1.17 1.07 12.31
N LEU A 34 -0.27 0.12 12.07
CA LEU A 34 0.22 -0.16 10.71
C LEU A 34 -0.88 -0.68 9.79
N PHE A 35 -1.71 -1.58 10.30
CA PHE A 35 -2.87 -2.07 9.55
C PHE A 35 -3.84 -0.94 9.20
N THR A 36 -4.15 -0.05 10.15
CA THR A 36 -5.00 1.13 9.92
C THR A 36 -4.40 2.05 8.84
N PHE A 37 -3.10 2.30 8.90
CA PHE A 37 -2.41 3.11 7.89
C PHE A 37 -2.49 2.47 6.50
N GLN A 38 -2.20 1.17 6.38
CA GLN A 38 -2.32 0.46 5.11
C GLN A 38 -3.76 0.50 4.55
N ASN A 39 -4.77 0.38 5.42
CA ASN A 39 -6.16 0.50 4.98
C ASN A 39 -6.52 1.91 4.49
N MET A 40 -6.01 2.95 5.15
CA MET A 40 -6.15 4.33 4.68
C MET A 40 -5.52 4.49 3.30
N ILE A 41 -4.29 4.00 3.12
CA ILE A 41 -3.59 4.05 1.84
C ILE A 41 -4.39 3.37 0.73
N THR A 42 -4.88 2.15 0.99
CA THR A 42 -5.70 1.41 0.04
C THR A 42 -6.99 2.14 -0.31
N LYS A 43 -7.69 2.65 0.70
CA LYS A 43 -8.99 3.30 0.52
C LYS A 43 -8.87 4.64 -0.22
N GLU A 44 -7.88 5.45 0.12
CA GLU A 44 -7.77 6.82 -0.38
C GLU A 44 -7.00 6.94 -1.70
N TYR A 45 -6.07 6.02 -1.98
CA TYR A 45 -5.19 6.14 -3.14
C TYR A 45 -5.31 4.97 -4.11
N ILE A 46 -5.36 3.72 -3.63
CA ILE A 46 -5.38 2.54 -4.51
C ILE A 46 -6.77 2.30 -5.12
N ASN A 47 -7.82 2.29 -4.29
CA ASN A 47 -9.18 2.01 -4.73
C ASN A 47 -9.69 3.02 -5.78
N PRO A 48 -9.49 4.34 -5.64
CA PRO A 48 -9.91 5.29 -6.67
C PRO A 48 -9.22 5.05 -8.01
N LEU A 49 -7.92 4.70 -8.00
CA LEU A 49 -7.17 4.38 -9.22
C LEU A 49 -7.72 3.13 -9.90
N LYS A 50 -8.00 2.08 -9.11
CA LYS A 50 -8.60 0.84 -9.62
C LYS A 50 -9.94 1.09 -10.28
N VAL A 51 -10.84 1.81 -9.60
CA VAL A 51 -12.16 2.16 -10.14
C VAL A 51 -12.04 2.99 -11.41
N SER A 52 -11.08 3.93 -11.48
CA SER A 52 -10.83 4.74 -12.67
C SER A 52 -10.36 3.88 -13.85
N LEU A 53 -9.45 2.94 -13.61
CA LEU A 53 -8.95 2.03 -14.63
C LEU A 53 -10.01 1.05 -15.12
N GLU A 54 -10.83 0.48 -14.22
CA GLU A 54 -11.92 -0.44 -14.58
C GLU A 54 -13.01 0.22 -15.42
N ARG A 55 -13.20 1.53 -15.26
CA ARG A 55 -14.22 2.32 -16.00
C ARG A 55 -13.67 3.03 -17.23
N MET A 56 -12.36 2.95 -17.47
CA MET A 56 -11.70 3.68 -18.54
C MET A 56 -12.20 3.22 -19.92
N ASP A 57 -12.81 4.16 -20.63
CA ASP A 57 -13.10 4.18 -22.05
C ASP A 57 -12.24 5.26 -22.76
N GLY A 58 -12.32 5.37 -24.09
CA GLY A 58 -11.39 6.14 -24.94
C GLY A 58 -11.03 7.54 -24.43
N ASP A 59 -12.02 8.34 -24.02
CA ASP A 59 -11.82 9.72 -23.55
C ASP A 59 -11.40 9.83 -22.07
N GLN A 60 -11.55 8.77 -21.27
CA GLN A 60 -11.27 8.79 -19.83
C GLN A 60 -9.79 8.54 -19.47
N ARG A 61 -8.94 8.26 -20.46
CA ARG A 61 -7.49 8.07 -20.27
C ARG A 61 -6.87 9.28 -19.56
N ASN A 62 -7.11 10.49 -20.08
CA ASN A 62 -6.54 11.72 -19.53
C ASN A 62 -7.01 11.97 -18.09
N ASN A 63 -8.29 11.75 -17.80
CA ASN A 63 -8.85 11.87 -16.45
C ASN A 63 -8.17 10.91 -15.46
N THR A 64 -7.86 9.68 -15.90
CA THR A 64 -7.17 8.70 -15.07
C THR A 64 -5.71 9.08 -14.85
N VAL A 65 -5.02 9.59 -15.88
CA VAL A 65 -3.66 10.12 -15.75
C VAL A 65 -3.60 11.29 -14.77
N ASP A 66 -4.59 12.19 -14.81
CA ASP A 66 -4.70 13.31 -13.86
C ASP A 66 -4.99 12.85 -12.43
N LEU A 67 -5.79 11.80 -12.26
CA LEU A 67 -5.99 11.16 -10.97
C LEU A 67 -4.67 10.58 -10.44
N ILE A 68 -3.90 9.88 -11.28
CA ILE A 68 -2.58 9.35 -10.90
C ILE A 68 -1.64 10.47 -10.48
N ASN A 69 -1.57 11.56 -11.25
CA ASN A 69 -0.71 12.70 -10.91
C ASN A 69 -1.08 13.32 -9.55
N ARG A 70 -2.38 13.49 -9.28
CA ARG A 70 -2.87 13.98 -7.98
C ARG A 70 -2.52 13.02 -6.83
N THR A 71 -2.68 11.72 -7.04
CA THR A 71 -2.33 10.68 -6.07
C THR A 71 -0.83 10.70 -5.78
N VAL A 72 0.01 10.75 -6.81
CA VAL A 72 1.47 10.85 -6.66
C VAL A 72 1.85 12.09 -5.87
N HIS A 73 1.30 13.25 -6.21
CA HIS A 73 1.57 14.50 -5.49
C HIS A 73 1.21 14.39 -4.00
N ARG A 74 0.02 13.87 -3.67
CA ARG A 74 -0.42 13.70 -2.27
C ARG A 74 0.47 12.72 -1.50
N LEU A 75 0.85 11.61 -2.12
CA LEU A 75 1.74 10.62 -1.51
C LEU A 75 3.16 11.15 -1.30
N SER A 76 3.70 11.91 -2.25
CA SER A 76 4.98 12.61 -2.10
C SER A 76 4.93 13.63 -0.96
N PHE A 77 3.84 14.41 -0.88
CA PHE A 77 3.66 15.34 0.23
C PHE A 77 3.63 14.64 1.58
N LEU A 78 2.86 13.56 1.71
CA LEU A 78 2.80 12.71 2.91
C LEU A 78 4.20 12.19 3.29
N LEU A 79 4.95 11.69 2.30
CA LEU A 79 6.30 11.15 2.49
C LEU A 79 7.31 12.19 2.95
N GLU A 80 7.28 13.39 2.39
CA GLU A 80 8.30 14.42 2.61
C GLU A 80 7.98 15.33 3.80
N ASN A 81 6.70 15.56 4.09
CA ASN A 81 6.26 16.61 5.01
C ASN A 81 5.57 16.09 6.27
N GLU A 82 5.06 14.86 6.29
CA GLU A 82 4.31 14.34 7.43
C GLU A 82 5.00 13.14 8.08
N LEU A 83 5.34 12.12 7.28
CA LEU A 83 5.98 10.89 7.77
C LEU A 83 7.33 11.10 8.49
N PRO A 84 8.21 12.05 8.10
CA PRO A 84 9.48 12.26 8.80
C PRO A 84 9.30 12.78 10.24
N TYR A 85 8.16 13.44 10.52
CA TYR A 85 7.85 14.00 11.83
C TYR A 85 7.03 13.05 12.72
N LEU A 86 6.59 11.91 12.17
CA LEU A 86 5.97 10.84 12.94
C LEU A 86 7.04 10.13 13.78
N ASN A 87 7.18 10.57 15.04
CA ASN A 87 8.02 9.90 16.04
C ASN A 87 7.35 8.60 16.54
N ASN A 88 7.27 7.59 15.68
CA ASN A 88 6.59 6.31 15.91
C ASN A 88 7.50 5.15 15.52
N VAL A 89 7.44 4.05 16.26
CA VAL A 89 8.15 2.79 16.00
C VAL A 89 7.94 2.28 14.56
N ASN A 90 6.76 2.53 13.98
CA ASN A 90 6.40 2.08 12.62
C ASN A 90 6.76 3.08 11.50
N GLN A 91 7.56 4.12 11.77
CA GLN A 91 7.83 5.18 10.81
C GLN A 91 8.42 4.64 9.50
N PHE A 92 9.36 3.70 9.59
CA PHE A 92 9.99 3.08 8.42
C PHE A 92 9.00 2.27 7.59
N GLU A 93 8.10 1.52 8.24
CA GLU A 93 7.05 0.74 7.59
C GLU A 93 6.06 1.66 6.85
N TYR A 94 5.76 2.84 7.41
CA TYR A 94 4.91 3.84 6.73
C TYR A 94 5.60 4.40 5.50
N ILE A 95 6.87 4.80 5.63
CA ILE A 95 7.69 5.29 4.53
C ILE A 95 7.79 4.24 3.41
N ARG A 96 8.04 2.97 3.75
CA ARG A 96 8.08 1.87 2.77
C ARG A 96 6.73 1.68 2.09
N THR A 97 5.63 1.72 2.84
CA THR A 97 4.28 1.60 2.27
C THR A 97 4.03 2.69 1.24
N VAL A 98 4.34 3.95 1.56
CA VAL A 98 4.15 5.08 0.65
C VAL A 98 5.06 5.00 -0.57
N ASN A 99 6.36 4.69 -0.38
CA ASN A 99 7.31 4.51 -1.47
C ASN A 99 6.88 3.39 -2.44
N TYR A 100 6.39 2.27 -1.90
CA TYR A 100 5.90 1.16 -2.70
C TYR A 100 4.71 1.58 -3.58
N VAL A 101 3.75 2.32 -3.01
CA VAL A 101 2.59 2.82 -3.75
C VAL A 101 3.01 3.83 -4.81
N LEU A 102 3.94 4.73 -4.51
CA LEU A 102 4.48 5.71 -5.45
C LEU A 102 5.13 5.04 -6.67
N GLU A 103 5.95 4.02 -6.44
CA GLU A 103 6.60 3.24 -7.50
C GLU A 103 5.56 2.57 -8.42
N HIS A 104 4.52 1.96 -7.84
CA HIS A 104 3.43 1.38 -8.62
C HIS A 104 2.61 2.42 -9.40
N CYS A 105 2.37 3.59 -8.81
CA CYS A 105 1.69 4.69 -9.53
C CYS A 105 2.46 5.13 -10.78
N LYS A 106 3.80 5.16 -10.72
CA LYS A 106 4.64 5.46 -11.89
C LYS A 106 4.48 4.41 -12.98
N ARG A 107 4.55 3.12 -12.64
CA ARG A 107 4.38 2.01 -13.60
C ARG A 107 3.01 1.99 -14.25
N ILE A 108 1.97 2.29 -13.47
CA ILE A 108 0.60 2.42 -13.98
C ILE A 108 0.54 3.56 -15.00
N LYS A 109 1.08 4.74 -14.65
CA LYS A 109 1.14 5.89 -15.56
C LYS A 109 1.91 5.59 -16.84
N GLU A 110 3.08 4.97 -16.73
CA GLU A 110 3.88 4.56 -17.88
C GLU A 110 3.13 3.59 -18.78
N SER A 111 2.43 2.61 -18.19
CA SER A 111 1.59 1.67 -18.95
C SER A 111 0.50 2.40 -19.71
N LEU A 112 -0.16 3.38 -19.09
CA LEU A 112 -1.19 4.18 -19.74
C LEU A 112 -0.63 5.14 -20.79
N LEU A 113 0.61 5.62 -20.67
CA LEU A 113 1.21 6.61 -21.58
C LEU A 113 1.99 5.97 -22.74
N LYS A 114 2.11 4.64 -22.78
CA LYS A 114 2.62 3.95 -23.97
C LYS A 114 1.81 4.36 -25.20
N TYR A 115 2.52 4.51 -26.32
CA TYR A 115 1.93 4.86 -27.61
C TYR A 115 0.73 3.95 -27.90
N SER A 116 -0.39 4.52 -28.35
CA SER A 116 -1.55 3.76 -28.77
C SER A 116 -1.89 4.11 -30.21
N TYR A 117 -1.70 3.15 -31.11
CA TYR A 117 -2.00 3.32 -32.52
C TYR A 117 -3.51 3.26 -32.73
N HIS A 118 -4.10 4.35 -33.22
CA HIS A 118 -5.52 4.38 -33.56
C HIS A 118 -5.69 3.85 -34.98
N SER A 119 -6.19 2.62 -35.12
CA SER A 119 -6.59 2.09 -36.43
C SER A 119 -8.07 2.39 -36.68
N MET A 120 -8.41 3.02 -37.79
CA MET A 120 -9.80 3.08 -38.22
C MET A 120 -10.27 1.68 -38.62
N SER A 121 -11.32 1.17 -37.97
CA SER A 121 -12.00 -0.03 -38.43
C SER A 121 -12.79 0.25 -39.72
N SER A 122 -13.05 -0.79 -40.51
CA SER A 122 -13.88 -0.70 -41.73
C SER A 122 -15.35 -0.32 -41.45
N GLU A 123 -15.78 -0.40 -40.19
CA GLU A 123 -17.14 -0.09 -39.74
C GLU A 123 -17.25 1.31 -39.08
N GLY A 124 -16.15 2.07 -39.01
CA GLY A 124 -16.13 3.43 -38.48
C GLY A 124 -16.07 3.52 -36.95
N GLU A 125 -16.01 2.40 -36.23
CA GLU A 125 -15.74 2.39 -34.79
C GLU A 125 -14.22 2.52 -34.54
N GLU A 126 -13.83 3.53 -33.75
CA GLU A 126 -12.47 3.66 -33.21
C GLU A 126 -12.27 2.63 -32.09
N TYR A 127 -11.73 1.46 -32.45
CA TYR A 127 -11.28 0.48 -31.47
C TYR A 127 -9.76 0.59 -31.29
N ASP A 128 -9.33 1.02 -30.10
CA ASP A 128 -7.93 1.09 -29.72
C ASP A 128 -7.55 -0.16 -28.89
N GLU A 129 -7.23 -1.26 -29.58
CA GLU A 129 -6.76 -2.52 -28.98
C GLU A 129 -5.54 -2.30 -28.07
N GLU A 130 -4.71 -1.31 -28.39
CA GLU A 130 -3.52 -0.97 -27.63
C GLU A 130 -3.85 -0.23 -26.33
N LEU A 131 -4.87 0.63 -26.34
CA LEU A 131 -5.43 1.24 -25.12
C LEU A 131 -5.97 0.16 -24.16
N GLU A 132 -6.72 -0.81 -24.67
CA GLU A 132 -7.26 -1.90 -23.85
C GLU A 132 -6.14 -2.77 -23.24
N LYS A 133 -5.10 -3.08 -24.04
CA LYS A 133 -3.90 -3.76 -23.57
C LYS A 133 -3.17 -2.97 -22.47
N ASN A 134 -3.00 -1.67 -22.65
CA ASN A 134 -2.35 -0.78 -21.69
C ASN A 134 -3.13 -0.68 -20.38
N ARG A 135 -4.47 -0.59 -20.47
CA ARG A 135 -5.38 -0.63 -19.31
C ARG A 135 -5.25 -1.96 -18.55
N ASN A 136 -5.22 -3.08 -19.25
CA ASN A 136 -5.06 -4.40 -18.64
C ASN A 136 -3.70 -4.57 -17.95
N GLN A 137 -2.63 -4.01 -18.54
CA GLN A 137 -1.32 -3.95 -17.90
C GLN A 137 -1.36 -3.11 -16.61
N ALA A 138 -1.99 -1.93 -16.65
CA ALA A 138 -2.17 -1.09 -15.47
C ALA A 138 -2.98 -1.77 -14.34
N LEU A 139 -4.04 -2.51 -14.67
CA LEU A 139 -4.83 -3.28 -13.71
C LEU A 139 -4.01 -4.42 -13.07
N LEU A 140 -3.12 -5.05 -13.85
CA LEU A 140 -2.21 -6.08 -13.35
C LEU A 140 -1.23 -5.48 -12.32
N GLU A 141 -0.68 -4.30 -12.58
CA GLU A 141 0.16 -3.59 -11.61
C GLU A 141 -0.59 -3.26 -10.31
N ILE A 142 -1.85 -2.82 -10.38
CA ILE A 142 -2.69 -2.62 -9.17
C ILE A 142 -2.84 -3.92 -8.39
N LYS A 143 -3.07 -5.04 -9.07
CA LYS A 143 -3.19 -6.34 -8.41
C LYS A 143 -1.88 -6.75 -7.72
N HIS A 144 -0.74 -6.48 -8.35
CA HIS A 144 0.58 -6.71 -7.73
C HIS A 144 0.80 -5.82 -6.51
N LEU A 145 0.37 -4.56 -6.56
CA LEU A 145 0.38 -3.64 -5.43
C LEU A 145 -0.47 -4.18 -4.28
N GLU A 146 -1.75 -4.51 -4.51
CA GLU A 146 -2.70 -4.99 -3.49
C GLU A 146 -2.18 -6.27 -2.78
N ASN A 147 -1.67 -7.23 -3.55
CA ASN A 147 -1.22 -8.51 -3.02
C ASN A 147 0.03 -8.39 -2.14
N ASN A 148 0.90 -7.43 -2.43
CA ASN A 148 2.24 -7.35 -1.82
C ASN A 148 2.40 -6.20 -0.84
N LEU A 149 1.46 -5.25 -0.77
CA LEU A 149 1.55 -4.06 0.10
C LEU A 149 1.90 -4.41 1.56
N LYS A 150 1.22 -5.42 2.11
CA LYS A 150 1.44 -5.87 3.49
C LYS A 150 2.84 -6.44 3.70
N ASN A 151 3.29 -7.26 2.76
CA ASN A 151 4.57 -7.97 2.86
C ASN A 151 5.73 -7.00 2.65
N TYR A 152 5.64 -6.11 1.68
CA TYR A 152 6.68 -5.13 1.36
C TYR A 152 6.94 -4.18 2.52
N ALA A 153 5.88 -3.70 3.20
CA ALA A 153 6.03 -2.84 4.37
C ALA A 153 6.85 -3.50 5.49
N LEU A 154 6.74 -4.82 5.63
CA LEU A 154 7.39 -5.62 6.68
C LEU A 154 8.73 -6.23 6.26
N MET A 155 9.19 -6.00 5.02
CA MET A 155 10.48 -6.52 4.57
C MET A 155 11.60 -5.96 5.44
N LYS A 156 12.37 -6.86 6.05
CA LYS A 156 13.60 -6.49 6.74
C LYS A 156 14.63 -6.13 5.68
N ILE A 157 15.38 -5.05 5.91
CA ILE A 157 16.59 -4.78 5.15
C ILE A 157 17.65 -5.67 5.78
N ASP A 158 18.31 -6.51 4.98
CA ASP A 158 19.52 -7.19 5.41
C ASP A 158 20.57 -6.10 5.72
N ILE A 159 20.94 -5.97 7.00
CA ILE A 159 21.99 -5.07 7.49
C ILE A 159 23.31 -5.85 7.50
#